data_AF-S8GZG4-F1
#
_entry.id   AF-S8GZG4-F1
#
_cell.length_a   1.000
_cell.length_b   1.000
_cell.length_c   1.000
_cell.angle_alpha   90.00
_cell.angle_beta   90.00
_cell.angle_gamma   90.00
#
_symmetry.space_group_name_H-M   'P 1'
#
loop_
_entity.id
_entity.type
_entity.pdbx_description
1 polymer ?
#
loop_
_entity_poly.entity_id
_entity_poly.type
_entity_poly.pdbx_seq_one_letter_code
_entity_poly.pdbx_strand_id
1 'polypeptide(L)'
;MIDFIKTPEVMAAIIAAITSIITLGLTLLTKNSIEKRLLIFRLNSEYKFEQRKEIKDVLALNKGHLLTACENLNHRLWNFSNENHLKWMEVNGDYNNPNNYYFQSFVYRILSVYAWMRKIESELIHLDTTIATSDDLNFIKFIRFYGRIFSDVAFFKGFKYDCNNETDHIFKNNLDELYHNIIRENELISYNKYLEKLSENQSEGLISFYKLLDGVNPKEERLRWQWFQILKILNLAFLNSYGYDYQQTFDEKMKIAINTPMRSKLYGNLIFLLKEHKLDKQKEIKRLINLLDVK
;
A
#
# COMPACT_ATOMS: atom_id res chain seq x y z
N MET A 1 39.28 -17.12 73.31
CA MET A 1 39.09 -16.30 72.08
C MET A 1 38.38 -17.12 70.99
N ILE A 2 38.84 -18.34 70.69
CA ILE A 2 38.18 -19.24 69.72
C ILE A 2 36.78 -19.69 70.19
N ASP A 3 36.56 -19.93 71.49
CA ASP A 3 35.25 -20.34 72.03
C ASP A 3 34.21 -19.21 72.08
N PHE A 4 34.66 -17.94 72.13
CA PHE A 4 33.78 -16.78 72.08
C PHE A 4 33.23 -16.52 70.68
N ILE A 5 33.96 -16.95 69.64
CA ILE A 5 33.52 -16.83 68.24
C ILE A 5 32.50 -17.95 67.89
N LYS A 6 32.47 -19.03 68.67
CA LYS A 6 31.57 -20.17 68.47
C LYS A 6 30.22 -20.04 69.20
N THR A 7 30.01 -18.98 69.99
CA THR A 7 28.69 -18.76 70.59
C THR A 7 27.68 -18.41 69.50
N PRO A 8 26.45 -18.97 69.56
CA PRO A 8 25.45 -18.80 68.51
C PRO A 8 25.17 -17.33 68.18
N GLU A 9 25.19 -16.45 69.19
CA GLU A 9 24.91 -15.03 69.06
C GLU A 9 26.01 -14.30 68.28
N VAL A 10 27.28 -14.65 68.54
CA VAL A 10 28.44 -14.03 67.87
C VAL A 10 28.53 -14.52 66.42
N MET A 11 28.26 -15.81 66.17
CA MET A 11 28.19 -16.35 64.81
C MET A 11 27.07 -15.71 63.99
N ALA A 12 25.89 -15.53 64.58
CA ALA A 12 24.77 -14.85 63.94
C ALA A 12 25.11 -13.39 63.60
N ALA A 13 25.77 -12.66 64.51
CA ALA A 13 26.19 -11.28 64.26
C ALA A 13 27.20 -11.17 63.11
N ILE A 14 28.17 -12.08 63.01
CA ILE A 14 29.16 -12.11 61.93
C ILE A 14 28.49 -12.41 60.59
N ILE A 15 27.60 -13.40 60.53
CA ILE A 15 26.85 -13.74 59.31
C ILE A 15 25.99 -12.54 58.87
N ALA A 16 25.28 -11.88 59.80
CA ALA A 16 24.48 -10.70 59.50
C ALA A 16 25.33 -9.54 58.95
N ALA A 17 26.51 -9.30 59.54
CA ALA A 17 27.44 -8.26 59.07
C ALA A 17 27.96 -8.56 57.65
N ILE A 18 28.40 -9.79 57.39
CA ILE A 18 28.90 -10.22 56.07
C ILE A 18 27.78 -10.12 55.02
N THR A 19 26.59 -10.63 55.35
CA THR A 19 25.42 -10.58 54.44
C THR A 19 25.06 -9.14 54.11
N SER A 20 25.11 -8.23 55.08
CA SER A 20 24.84 -6.80 54.84
C SER A 20 25.87 -6.16 53.91
N ILE A 21 27.17 -6.43 54.12
CA ILE A 21 28.24 -5.91 53.26
C ILE A 21 28.10 -6.43 51.82
N ILE A 22 27.85 -7.73 51.66
CA ILE A 22 27.64 -8.35 50.34
C ILE A 22 26.42 -7.75 49.66
N THR A 23 25.30 -7.63 50.37
CA THR A 23 24.06 -7.08 49.81
C THR A 23 24.23 -5.62 49.40
N LEU A 24 24.92 -4.82 50.22
CA LEU A 24 25.16 -3.41 49.94
C LEU A 24 26.13 -3.24 48.77
N GLY A 25 27.19 -4.04 48.70
CA GLY A 25 28.12 -4.07 47.57
C GLY A 25 27.44 -4.48 46.26
N LEU A 26 26.67 -5.58 46.27
CA LEU A 26 25.90 -6.03 45.11
C LEU A 26 24.86 -5.00 44.69
N THR A 27 24.17 -4.36 45.63
CA THR A 27 23.18 -3.33 45.33
C THR A 27 23.84 -2.13 44.68
N LEU A 28 24.95 -1.62 45.22
CA LEU A 28 25.65 -0.47 44.63
C LEU A 28 26.17 -0.76 43.21
N LEU A 29 26.68 -1.97 42.96
CA LEU A 29 27.24 -2.35 41.67
C LEU A 29 26.16 -2.68 40.62
N THR A 30 25.08 -3.34 41.03
CA THR A 30 24.08 -3.88 40.08
C THR A 30 22.86 -2.99 39.93
N LYS A 31 22.40 -2.29 40.97
CA LYS A 31 21.15 -1.51 40.97
C LYS A 31 21.13 -0.49 39.85
N ASN A 32 22.16 0.35 39.73
CA ASN A 32 22.20 1.41 38.72
C ASN A 32 22.20 0.84 37.29
N SER A 33 22.88 -0.29 37.07
CA SER A 33 22.91 -0.98 35.78
C SER A 33 21.57 -1.61 35.42
N ILE A 34 20.90 -2.25 36.40
CA ILE A 34 19.58 -2.86 36.23
C ILE A 34 18.52 -1.78 36.00
N GLU A 35 18.49 -0.74 36.83
CA GLU A 35 17.56 0.38 36.71
C GLU A 35 17.71 1.10 35.37
N LYS A 36 18.94 1.36 34.92
CA LYS A 36 19.19 1.95 33.60
C LYS A 36 18.68 1.05 32.47
N ARG A 37 18.91 -0.26 32.55
CA ARG A 37 18.41 -1.22 31.54
C ARG A 37 16.88 -1.29 31.53
N LEU A 38 16.25 -1.32 32.70
CA LEU A 38 14.79 -1.31 32.83
C LEU A 38 14.19 -0.01 32.30
N LEU A 39 14.82 1.14 32.59
CA LEU A 39 14.39 2.42 32.07
C LEU A 39 14.47 2.48 30.54
N ILE A 40 15.61 2.07 29.96
CA ILE A 40 15.79 2.02 28.49
C ILE A 40 14.76 1.06 27.87
N PHE A 41 14.55 -0.11 28.47
CA PHE A 41 13.56 -1.07 28.01
C PHE A 41 12.14 -0.47 28.02
N ARG A 42 11.76 0.21 29.12
CA ARG A 42 10.46 0.85 29.27
C ARG A 42 10.26 1.96 28.23
N LEU A 43 11.23 2.88 28.11
CA LEU A 43 11.18 3.97 27.12
C LEU A 43 11.06 3.44 25.70
N ASN A 44 11.83 2.41 25.35
CA ASN A 44 11.73 1.76 24.04
C ASN A 44 10.37 1.08 23.82
N SER A 45 9.80 0.47 24.86
CA SER A 45 8.49 -0.16 24.77
C SER A 45 7.36 0.87 24.61
N GLU A 46 7.42 1.96 25.37
CA GLU A 46 6.47 3.08 25.29
C GLU A 46 6.54 3.73 23.91
N TYR A 47 7.73 4.09 23.44
CA TYR A 47 7.94 4.64 22.09
C TYR A 47 7.38 3.72 20.99
N LYS A 48 7.69 2.42 21.04
CA LYS A 48 7.18 1.47 20.05
C LYS A 48 5.66 1.33 20.10
N PHE A 49 5.08 1.38 21.30
CA PHE A 49 3.64 1.31 21.47
C PHE A 49 2.95 2.55 20.91
N GLU A 50 3.47 3.74 21.22
CA GLU A 50 2.95 5.02 20.70
C GLU A 50 3.01 5.07 19.17
N GLN A 51 4.15 4.74 18.58
CA GLN A 51 4.29 4.75 17.11
C GLN A 51 3.38 3.72 16.42
N ARG A 52 3.22 2.52 17.01
CA ARG A 52 2.26 1.53 16.48
C ARG A 52 0.83 2.02 16.55
N LYS A 53 0.47 2.68 17.65
CA LYS A 53 -0.86 3.26 17.83
C LYS A 53 -1.12 4.32 16.76
N GLU A 54 -0.21 5.27 16.57
CA GLU A 54 -0.32 6.32 15.56
C GLU A 54 -0.45 5.74 14.14
N ILE A 55 0.38 4.75 13.78
CA ILE A 55 0.27 4.06 12.49
C ILE A 55 -1.12 3.44 12.33
N LYS A 56 -1.59 2.75 13.38
CA LYS A 56 -2.90 2.09 13.35
C LYS A 56 -4.05 3.08 13.24
N ASP A 57 -3.95 4.24 13.89
CA ASP A 57 -4.96 5.30 13.83
C ASP A 57 -5.05 5.88 12.41
N VAL A 58 -3.90 6.18 11.76
CA VAL A 58 -3.86 6.61 10.35
C VAL A 58 -4.48 5.57 9.42
N LEU A 59 -4.10 4.30 9.58
CA LEU A 59 -4.64 3.21 8.76
C LEU A 59 -6.14 3.01 9.00
N ALA A 60 -6.60 3.05 10.25
CA ALA A 60 -8.01 2.85 10.60
C ALA A 60 -8.90 3.96 10.01
N LEU A 61 -8.44 5.22 10.08
CA LEU A 61 -9.16 6.37 9.54
C LEU A 61 -9.37 6.27 8.02
N ASN A 62 -8.36 5.79 7.29
CA ASN A 62 -8.34 5.90 5.82
C ASN A 62 -8.63 4.58 5.08
N LYS A 63 -8.40 3.42 5.71
CA LYS A 63 -8.52 2.10 5.06
C LYS A 63 -9.91 1.85 4.51
N GLY A 64 -10.97 2.20 5.25
CA GLY A 64 -12.35 2.04 4.79
C GLY A 64 -12.64 2.81 3.50
N HIS A 65 -12.14 4.04 3.40
CA HIS A 65 -12.28 4.87 2.22
C HIS A 65 -11.53 4.28 1.02
N LEU A 66 -10.29 3.79 1.22
CA LEU A 66 -9.52 3.13 0.17
C LEU A 66 -10.21 1.84 -0.31
N LEU A 67 -10.73 1.01 0.61
CA LEU A 67 -11.48 -0.20 0.26
C LEU A 67 -12.71 0.12 -0.60
N THR A 68 -13.43 1.18 -0.24
CA THR A 68 -14.61 1.65 -0.97
C THR A 68 -14.23 2.15 -2.38
N ALA A 69 -13.14 2.91 -2.49
CA ALA A 69 -12.61 3.37 -3.77
C ALA A 69 -12.19 2.19 -4.67
N CYS A 70 -11.49 1.20 -4.10
CA CYS A 70 -11.07 -0.01 -4.81
C CYS A 70 -12.26 -0.85 -5.28
N GLU A 71 -13.33 -0.97 -4.49
CA GLU A 71 -14.56 -1.67 -4.91
C GLU A 71 -15.29 -0.92 -6.04
N ASN A 72 -15.42 0.40 -5.91
CA ASN A 72 -16.00 1.24 -6.96
C ASN A 72 -15.23 1.09 -8.28
N LEU A 73 -13.90 1.07 -8.20
CA LEU A 73 -13.03 0.83 -9.36
C LEU A 73 -13.17 -0.61 -9.89
N ASN A 74 -13.29 -1.60 -9.01
CA ASN A 74 -13.45 -3.02 -9.35
C ASN A 74 -14.60 -3.24 -10.34
N HIS A 75 -15.76 -2.62 -10.10
CA HIS A 75 -16.91 -2.69 -11.00
C HIS A 75 -16.61 -2.22 -12.43
N ARG A 76 -15.71 -1.25 -12.62
CA ARG A 76 -15.25 -0.82 -13.96
C ARG A 76 -14.21 -1.77 -14.54
N LEU A 77 -13.26 -2.23 -13.73
CA LEU A 77 -12.20 -3.14 -14.15
C LEU A 77 -12.72 -4.51 -14.62
N TRP A 78 -13.81 -5.01 -14.02
CA TRP A 78 -14.49 -6.23 -14.48
C TRP A 78 -15.01 -6.13 -15.90
N ASN A 79 -15.39 -4.91 -16.27
CA ASN A 79 -16.14 -4.59 -17.46
C ASN A 79 -15.26 -3.99 -18.58
N PHE A 80 -14.04 -3.59 -18.25
CA PHE A 80 -13.10 -2.93 -19.15
C PHE A 80 -12.77 -3.72 -20.43
N SER A 81 -12.95 -5.05 -20.42
CA SER A 81 -12.72 -5.92 -21.57
C SER A 81 -13.93 -6.18 -22.44
N ASN A 82 -15.08 -5.58 -22.15
CA ASN A 82 -16.29 -5.71 -22.95
C ASN A 82 -16.18 -4.81 -24.20
N GLU A 83 -16.55 -5.32 -25.38
CA GLU A 83 -16.46 -4.57 -26.65
C GLU A 83 -17.20 -3.24 -26.63
N ASN A 84 -18.38 -3.17 -25.99
CA ASN A 84 -19.12 -1.90 -25.86
C ASN A 84 -18.35 -0.89 -25.00
N HIS A 85 -17.59 -1.37 -24.02
CA HIS A 85 -16.85 -0.54 -23.10
C HIS A 85 -15.58 0.01 -23.72
N LEU A 86 -14.94 -0.74 -24.64
CA LEU A 86 -13.82 -0.25 -25.44
C LEU A 86 -14.24 0.98 -26.25
N LYS A 87 -15.41 0.93 -26.91
CA LYS A 87 -15.94 2.08 -27.66
C LYS A 87 -16.20 3.30 -26.78
N TRP A 88 -16.67 3.09 -25.54
CA TRP A 88 -16.89 4.20 -24.60
C TRP A 88 -15.60 4.77 -23.99
N MET A 89 -14.46 4.10 -24.19
CA MET A 89 -13.12 4.58 -23.81
C MET A 89 -12.42 5.33 -24.95
N GLU A 90 -12.94 5.26 -26.18
CA GLU A 90 -12.41 5.97 -27.36
C GLU A 90 -13.03 7.37 -27.43
N VAL A 91 -12.43 8.33 -26.72
CA VAL A 91 -12.89 9.74 -26.72
C VAL A 91 -12.09 10.60 -27.68
N ASN A 92 -11.02 10.07 -28.31
CA ASN A 92 -10.26 10.69 -29.39
C ASN A 92 -9.79 12.12 -29.06
N GLY A 93 -9.28 12.30 -27.83
CA GLY A 93 -8.82 13.61 -27.34
C GLY A 93 -9.90 14.55 -26.78
N ASP A 94 -11.18 14.18 -26.82
CA ASP A 94 -12.28 14.97 -26.25
C ASP A 94 -12.39 14.80 -24.71
N TYR A 95 -11.30 15.15 -24.01
CA TYR A 95 -11.13 14.91 -22.58
C TYR A 95 -11.90 15.86 -21.68
N ASN A 96 -12.38 16.99 -22.19
CA ASN A 96 -13.08 17.99 -21.39
C ASN A 96 -14.61 17.85 -21.47
N ASN A 97 -15.11 16.93 -22.30
CA ASN A 97 -16.55 16.72 -22.47
C ASN A 97 -17.15 15.88 -21.32
N PRO A 98 -18.03 16.46 -20.48
CA PRO A 98 -18.66 15.73 -19.38
C PRO A 98 -19.62 14.62 -19.85
N ASN A 99 -20.10 14.69 -21.10
CA ASN A 99 -20.99 13.68 -21.68
C ASN A 99 -20.28 12.35 -21.96
N ASN A 100 -18.94 12.33 -21.96
CA ASN A 100 -18.13 11.11 -22.04
C ASN A 100 -18.14 10.36 -20.70
N TYR A 101 -19.34 10.09 -20.16
CA TYR A 101 -19.58 9.60 -18.79
C TYR A 101 -18.74 8.37 -18.43
N TYR A 102 -18.68 7.38 -19.33
CA TYR A 102 -17.95 6.16 -19.04
C TYR A 102 -16.46 6.44 -18.81
N PHE A 103 -15.84 7.17 -19.74
CA PHE A 103 -14.44 7.58 -19.67
C PHE A 103 -14.16 8.42 -18.41
N GLN A 104 -14.92 9.51 -18.20
CA GLN A 104 -14.71 10.41 -17.05
C GLN A 104 -14.91 9.71 -15.71
N SER A 105 -15.94 8.87 -15.62
CA SER A 105 -16.19 8.13 -14.40
C SER A 105 -15.15 7.03 -14.16
N PHE A 106 -14.49 6.51 -15.19
CA PHE A 106 -13.38 5.56 -15.02
C PHE A 106 -12.11 6.27 -14.56
N VAL A 107 -11.75 7.40 -15.19
CA VAL A 107 -10.66 8.29 -14.74
C VAL A 107 -10.83 8.63 -13.26
N TYR A 108 -11.99 9.18 -12.89
CA TYR A 108 -12.26 9.61 -11.52
C TYR A 108 -12.09 8.48 -10.51
N ARG A 109 -12.53 7.25 -10.82
CA ARG A 109 -12.39 6.11 -9.91
C ARG A 109 -10.94 5.67 -9.73
N ILE A 110 -10.14 5.68 -10.80
CA ILE A 110 -8.70 5.38 -10.68
C ILE A 110 -8.01 6.47 -9.86
N LEU A 111 -8.26 7.74 -10.16
CA LEU A 111 -7.74 8.86 -9.39
C LEU A 111 -8.16 8.75 -7.93
N SER A 112 -9.39 8.33 -7.63
CA SER A 112 -9.87 8.19 -6.25
C SER A 112 -9.09 7.15 -5.45
N VAL A 113 -8.80 5.99 -6.06
CA VAL A 113 -7.94 4.98 -5.44
C VAL A 113 -6.55 5.56 -5.18
N TYR A 114 -5.99 6.24 -6.18
CA TYR A 114 -4.67 6.87 -6.06
C TYR A 114 -4.62 7.93 -4.96
N ALA A 115 -5.61 8.82 -4.90
CA ALA A 115 -5.74 9.87 -3.90
C ALA A 115 -5.77 9.33 -2.46
N TRP A 116 -6.53 8.26 -2.21
CA TRP A 116 -6.56 7.64 -0.88
C TRP A 116 -5.23 6.96 -0.52
N MET A 117 -4.56 6.31 -1.48
CA MET A 117 -3.21 5.78 -1.23
C MET A 117 -2.22 6.90 -0.88
N ARG A 118 -2.26 8.01 -1.61
CA ARG A 118 -1.38 9.17 -1.36
C ARG A 118 -1.67 9.87 -0.05
N LYS A 119 -2.94 9.99 0.33
CA LYS A 119 -3.34 10.52 1.63
C LYS A 119 -2.75 9.68 2.76
N ILE A 120 -2.92 8.35 2.72
CA ILE A 120 -2.33 7.43 3.71
C ILE A 120 -0.80 7.58 3.75
N GLU A 121 -0.14 7.59 2.59
CA GLU A 121 1.32 7.73 2.54
C GLU A 121 1.81 9.05 3.14
N SER A 122 1.09 10.16 2.91
CA SER A 122 1.42 11.47 3.45
C SER A 122 1.24 11.53 4.98
N GLU A 123 0.18 10.93 5.51
CA GLU A 123 -0.07 10.89 6.97
C GLU A 123 0.92 9.97 7.70
N LEU A 124 1.45 8.95 7.01
CA LEU A 124 2.47 8.05 7.55
C LEU A 124 3.91 8.61 7.47
N ILE A 125 4.17 9.72 6.77
CA ILE A 125 5.54 10.18 6.45
C ILE A 125 6.38 10.51 7.70
N HIS A 126 5.72 10.91 8.78
CA HIS A 126 6.36 11.28 10.04
C HIS A 126 6.50 10.12 11.03
N LEU A 127 6.04 8.91 10.66
CA LEU A 127 6.00 7.75 11.55
C LEU A 127 7.08 6.73 11.17
N ASP A 128 7.71 6.11 12.17
CA ASP A 128 8.60 4.96 11.94
C ASP A 128 7.79 3.70 11.63
N THR A 129 7.43 3.56 10.35
CA THR A 129 6.71 2.39 9.82
C THR A 129 7.47 1.07 9.98
N THR A 130 8.76 1.07 10.33
CA THR A 130 9.52 -0.17 10.57
C THR A 130 9.10 -0.87 11.87
N ILE A 131 8.47 -0.13 12.78
CA ILE A 131 7.97 -0.62 14.08
C ILE A 131 6.55 -1.21 13.96
N ALA A 132 5.87 -1.00 12.82
CA ALA A 132 4.52 -1.48 12.55
C ALA A 132 4.35 -2.99 12.78
N THR A 133 3.11 -3.42 13.00
CA THR A 133 2.79 -4.85 13.01
C THR A 133 3.04 -5.45 11.61
N SER A 134 3.14 -6.77 11.51
CA SER A 134 3.34 -7.43 10.21
C SER A 134 2.24 -7.10 9.20
N ASP A 135 0.99 -7.02 9.68
CA ASP A 135 -0.18 -6.81 8.83
C ASP A 135 -0.26 -5.36 8.34
N ASP A 136 -0.01 -4.40 9.24
CA ASP A 136 0.06 -2.98 8.90
C ASP A 136 1.22 -2.71 7.93
N LEU A 137 2.39 -3.31 8.19
CA LEU A 137 3.56 -3.19 7.31
C LEU A 137 3.28 -3.78 5.92
N ASN A 138 2.59 -4.92 5.83
CA ASN A 138 2.20 -5.51 4.56
C ASN A 138 1.20 -4.62 3.81
N PHE A 139 0.25 -4.02 4.52
CA PHE A 139 -0.68 -3.05 3.93
C PHE A 139 0.07 -1.84 3.36
N ILE A 140 0.98 -1.25 4.14
CA ILE A 140 1.80 -0.10 3.73
C ILE A 140 2.65 -0.44 2.50
N LYS A 141 3.28 -1.62 2.48
CA LYS A 141 4.04 -2.08 1.30
C LYS A 141 3.15 -2.26 0.08
N PHE A 142 1.94 -2.81 0.27
CA PHE A 142 1.01 -3.05 -0.82
C PHE A 142 0.59 -1.72 -1.43
N ILE A 143 0.12 -0.74 -0.64
CA ILE A 143 -0.32 0.56 -1.18
C ILE A 143 0.83 1.29 -1.90
N ARG A 144 2.06 1.22 -1.36
CA ARG A 144 3.25 1.81 -1.99
C ARG A 144 3.59 1.16 -3.32
N PHE A 145 3.44 -0.16 -3.40
CA PHE A 145 3.63 -0.90 -4.65
C PHE A 145 2.52 -0.58 -5.65
N TYR A 146 1.28 -0.62 -5.20
CA TYR A 146 0.11 -0.37 -6.03
C TYR A 146 0.12 1.06 -6.59
N GLY A 147 0.44 2.07 -5.78
CA GLY A 147 0.54 3.47 -6.23
C GLY A 147 1.63 3.72 -7.28
N ARG A 148 2.62 2.82 -7.43
CA ARG A 148 3.68 2.97 -8.45
C ARG A 148 3.28 2.47 -9.82
N ILE A 149 2.16 1.75 -9.94
CA ILE A 149 1.78 1.07 -11.17
C ILE A 149 1.85 2.02 -12.38
N PHE A 150 1.39 3.28 -12.24
CA PHE A 150 1.34 4.31 -13.30
C PHE A 150 2.67 4.95 -13.68
N SER A 151 3.76 4.66 -12.94
CA SER A 151 5.06 5.30 -13.17
C SER A 151 6.23 4.33 -13.32
N ASP A 152 6.10 3.09 -12.88
CA ASP A 152 7.22 2.15 -12.85
C ASP A 152 7.43 1.47 -14.20
N VAL A 153 8.45 1.89 -14.94
CA VAL A 153 8.80 1.30 -16.24
C VAL A 153 9.34 -0.13 -16.12
N ALA A 154 9.68 -0.61 -14.91
CA ALA A 154 10.14 -1.99 -14.72
C ALA A 154 9.08 -3.02 -15.10
N PHE A 155 7.78 -2.66 -15.09
CA PHE A 155 6.71 -3.51 -15.62
C PHE A 155 6.90 -3.86 -17.10
N PHE A 156 7.60 -3.03 -17.88
CA PHE A 156 7.81 -3.22 -19.32
C PHE A 156 9.17 -3.83 -19.66
N LYS A 157 10.00 -4.18 -18.67
CA LYS A 157 11.35 -4.74 -18.87
C LYS A 157 11.31 -5.96 -19.82
N GLY A 158 12.16 -5.94 -20.84
CA GLY A 158 12.24 -7.02 -21.84
C GLY A 158 11.25 -6.89 -23.01
N PHE A 159 10.41 -5.85 -23.03
CA PHE A 159 9.52 -5.54 -24.15
C PHE A 159 9.92 -4.22 -24.80
N LYS A 160 9.62 -4.08 -26.11
CA LYS A 160 9.78 -2.79 -26.80
C LYS A 160 8.77 -1.80 -26.23
N TYR A 161 9.28 -0.68 -25.71
CA TYR A 161 8.51 0.33 -25.00
C TYR A 161 9.23 1.69 -25.06
N ASP A 162 8.48 2.79 -25.12
CA ASP A 162 9.03 4.16 -25.08
C ASP A 162 9.06 4.69 -23.65
N CYS A 163 10.25 4.66 -23.03
CA CYS A 163 10.45 5.19 -21.68
C CYS A 163 10.76 6.69 -21.64
N ASN A 164 10.88 7.36 -22.78
CA ASN A 164 11.27 8.78 -22.85
C ASN A 164 10.07 9.72 -22.93
N ASN A 165 8.89 9.22 -23.33
CA ASN A 165 7.68 10.01 -23.45
C ASN A 165 6.55 9.42 -22.58
N GLU A 166 5.70 10.31 -22.03
CA GLU A 166 4.52 9.93 -21.23
C GLU A 166 3.36 9.46 -22.11
N THR A 167 3.61 8.43 -22.92
CA THR A 167 2.61 7.84 -23.81
C THR A 167 1.94 6.63 -23.15
N ASP A 168 2.73 5.64 -22.68
CA ASP A 168 2.21 4.45 -21.95
C ASP A 168 2.54 4.44 -20.45
N HIS A 169 3.13 5.51 -19.92
CA HIS A 169 3.36 5.71 -18.50
C HIS A 169 3.23 7.19 -18.14
N ILE A 170 3.28 7.47 -16.84
CA ILE A 170 3.34 8.81 -16.29
C ILE A 170 4.60 8.92 -15.45
N PHE A 171 5.39 9.97 -15.66
CA PHE A 171 6.54 10.21 -14.82
C PHE A 171 6.12 10.39 -13.36
N LYS A 172 6.99 9.97 -12.44
CA LYS A 172 6.64 9.90 -11.02
C LYS A 172 6.15 11.23 -10.45
N ASN A 173 6.78 12.34 -10.81
CA ASN A 173 6.37 13.68 -10.36
C ASN A 173 4.98 14.04 -10.88
N ASN A 174 4.71 13.82 -12.17
CA ASN A 174 3.41 14.09 -12.77
C ASN A 174 2.32 13.21 -12.15
N LEU A 175 2.63 11.94 -11.88
CA LEU A 175 1.74 11.02 -11.18
C LEU A 175 1.43 11.51 -9.76
N ASP A 176 2.44 11.99 -9.03
CA ASP A 176 2.28 12.54 -7.69
C ASP A 176 1.40 13.79 -7.66
N GLU A 177 1.34 14.57 -8.74
CA GLU A 177 0.45 15.74 -8.84
C GLU A 177 -1.01 15.38 -9.17
N LEU A 178 -1.28 14.20 -9.75
CA LEU A 178 -2.62 13.87 -10.24
C LEU A 178 -3.70 13.93 -9.16
N TYR A 179 -3.39 13.55 -7.92
CA TYR A 179 -4.40 13.49 -6.85
C TYR A 179 -4.90 14.87 -6.43
N HIS A 180 -4.11 15.94 -6.62
CA HIS A 180 -4.53 17.32 -6.31
C HIS A 180 -5.73 17.78 -7.15
N ASN A 181 -5.98 17.15 -8.29
CA ASN A 181 -7.15 17.44 -9.12
C ASN A 181 -8.47 17.07 -8.44
N ILE A 182 -8.45 16.05 -7.57
CA ILE A 182 -9.64 15.48 -6.95
C ILE A 182 -9.65 15.53 -5.42
N ILE A 183 -8.63 16.14 -4.80
CA ILE A 183 -8.62 16.44 -3.36
C ILE A 183 -8.82 17.94 -3.15
N ARG A 184 -9.64 18.30 -2.15
CA ARG A 184 -9.77 19.66 -1.62
C ARG A 184 -9.91 19.59 -0.10
N GLU A 185 -9.18 20.45 0.61
CA GLU A 185 -9.30 20.57 2.08
C GLU A 185 -9.17 19.21 2.80
N ASN A 186 -8.27 18.35 2.29
CA ASN A 186 -8.02 17.00 2.79
C ASN A 186 -9.13 15.96 2.55
N GLU A 187 -10.16 16.31 1.78
CA GLU A 187 -11.25 15.42 1.37
C GLU A 187 -11.29 15.22 -0.14
N LEU A 188 -11.86 14.08 -0.55
CA LEU A 188 -12.05 13.76 -1.96
C LEU A 188 -13.30 14.46 -2.48
N ILE A 189 -13.17 15.24 -3.57
CA ILE A 189 -14.33 15.90 -4.17
C ILE A 189 -15.27 14.86 -4.78
N SER A 190 -16.57 15.13 -4.78
CA SER A 190 -17.57 14.25 -5.40
C SER A 190 -17.39 14.17 -6.92
N TYR A 191 -17.91 13.11 -7.54
CA TYR A 191 -17.90 12.95 -9.00
C TYR A 191 -18.55 14.13 -9.73
N ASN A 192 -19.66 14.67 -9.21
CA ASN A 192 -20.32 15.82 -9.80
C ASN A 192 -19.42 17.07 -9.75
N LYS A 193 -18.73 17.30 -8.62
CA LYS A 193 -17.77 18.40 -8.49
C LYS A 193 -16.57 18.24 -9.43
N TYR A 194 -16.13 17.01 -9.67
CA TYR A 194 -15.13 16.70 -10.68
C TYR A 194 -15.62 17.07 -12.10
N LEU A 195 -16.85 16.72 -12.47
CA LEU A 195 -17.43 17.10 -13.77
C LEU A 195 -17.59 18.62 -13.95
N GLU A 196 -17.96 19.33 -12.89
CA GLU A 196 -18.01 20.80 -12.89
C GLU A 196 -16.64 21.40 -13.23
N LYS A 197 -15.56 20.94 -12.56
CA LYS A 197 -14.18 21.39 -12.85
C LYS A 197 -13.75 21.13 -14.29
N LEU A 198 -14.15 20.00 -14.87
CA LEU A 198 -13.84 19.68 -16.28
C LEU A 198 -14.50 20.69 -17.24
N SER A 199 -15.74 21.06 -16.95
CA SER A 199 -16.52 22.01 -17.75
C SER A 199 -15.91 23.42 -17.72
N GLU A 200 -15.14 23.73 -16.67
CA GLU A 200 -14.40 24.99 -16.51
C GLU A 200 -13.01 24.97 -17.18
N ASN A 201 -12.68 23.95 -17.99
CA ASN A 201 -11.37 23.75 -18.63
C ASN A 201 -10.17 23.68 -17.66
N GLN A 202 -10.39 23.34 -16.38
CA GLN A 202 -9.33 23.17 -15.38
C GLN A 202 -8.66 21.78 -15.45
N SER A 203 -8.61 21.15 -16.63
CA SER A 203 -7.99 19.83 -16.81
C SER A 203 -6.46 19.86 -16.95
N GLU A 204 -5.86 21.02 -16.68
CA GLU A 204 -4.41 21.22 -16.62
C GLU A 204 -3.78 20.20 -15.65
N GLY A 205 -2.86 19.37 -16.16
CA GLY A 205 -2.20 18.31 -15.38
C GLY A 205 -2.76 16.89 -15.54
N LEU A 206 -3.97 16.70 -16.10
CA LEU A 206 -4.54 15.36 -16.33
C LEU A 206 -4.28 14.79 -17.74
N ILE A 207 -3.75 15.60 -18.66
CA ILE A 207 -3.63 15.25 -20.08
C ILE A 207 -2.86 13.94 -20.32
N SER A 208 -1.71 13.74 -19.66
CA SER A 208 -0.93 12.50 -19.81
C SER A 208 -1.71 11.29 -19.31
N PHE A 209 -2.48 11.44 -18.23
CA PHE A 209 -3.34 10.39 -17.70
C PHE A 209 -4.55 10.09 -18.60
N TYR A 210 -5.13 11.11 -19.23
CA TYR A 210 -6.18 10.90 -20.23
C TYR A 210 -5.66 10.17 -21.46
N LYS A 211 -4.52 10.58 -22.00
CA LYS A 211 -3.86 9.91 -23.15
C LYS A 211 -3.53 8.45 -22.85
N LEU A 212 -3.18 8.16 -21.60
CA LEU A 212 -2.91 6.80 -21.15
C LEU A 212 -4.18 5.92 -21.22
N LEU A 213 -5.34 6.49 -20.91
CA LEU A 213 -6.64 5.80 -20.87
C LEU A 213 -7.37 5.77 -22.22
N ASP A 214 -7.19 6.77 -23.06
CA ASP A 214 -7.94 6.94 -24.31
C ASP A 214 -7.69 5.78 -25.28
N GLY A 215 -8.78 5.15 -25.69
CA GLY A 215 -8.81 4.08 -26.70
C GLY A 215 -8.01 2.83 -26.34
N VAL A 216 -7.69 2.59 -25.06
CA VAL A 216 -6.96 1.38 -24.65
C VAL A 216 -7.77 0.14 -25.03
N ASN A 217 -7.15 -0.78 -25.76
CA ASN A 217 -7.86 -1.94 -26.30
C ASN A 217 -6.95 -3.17 -26.44
N PRO A 218 -7.48 -4.40 -26.39
CA PRO A 218 -6.67 -5.62 -26.44
C PRO A 218 -5.96 -5.86 -27.78
N LYS A 219 -6.34 -5.15 -28.86
CA LYS A 219 -5.81 -5.37 -30.21
C LYS A 219 -4.66 -4.41 -30.56
N GLU A 220 -4.32 -3.47 -29.68
CA GLU A 220 -3.23 -2.52 -29.91
C GLU A 220 -1.84 -3.15 -29.69
N GLU A 221 -0.83 -2.65 -30.39
CA GLU A 221 0.56 -3.09 -30.20
C GLU A 221 1.16 -2.58 -28.88
N ARG A 222 0.67 -1.42 -28.41
CA ARG A 222 1.09 -0.75 -27.18
C ARG A 222 0.81 -1.63 -25.96
N LEU A 223 1.57 -1.42 -24.90
CA LEU A 223 1.53 -2.27 -23.70
C LEU A 223 0.48 -1.85 -22.65
N ARG A 224 -0.31 -0.81 -22.96
CA ARG A 224 -1.29 -0.22 -22.04
C ARG A 224 -2.33 -1.23 -21.60
N TRP A 225 -2.91 -1.99 -22.53
CA TRP A 225 -3.91 -3.01 -22.20
C TRP A 225 -3.40 -4.04 -21.18
N GLN A 226 -2.19 -4.56 -21.42
CA GLN A 226 -1.53 -5.58 -20.61
C GLN A 226 -1.26 -5.06 -19.20
N TRP A 227 -1.05 -3.76 -19.11
CA TRP A 227 -0.79 -3.03 -17.89
C TRP A 227 -2.08 -2.65 -17.12
N PHE A 228 -3.19 -2.33 -17.81
CA PHE A 228 -4.52 -2.27 -17.20
C PHE A 228 -4.97 -3.63 -16.66
N GLN A 229 -4.52 -4.73 -17.27
CA GLN A 229 -4.72 -6.04 -16.68
C GLN A 229 -3.94 -6.23 -15.36
N ILE A 230 -2.74 -5.66 -15.24
CA ILE A 230 -2.04 -5.65 -13.96
C ILE A 230 -2.82 -4.84 -12.91
N LEU A 231 -3.34 -3.67 -13.29
CA LEU A 231 -4.19 -2.84 -12.44
C LEU A 231 -5.39 -3.64 -11.91
N LYS A 232 -6.10 -4.34 -12.80
CA LYS A 232 -7.23 -5.20 -12.44
C LYS A 232 -6.85 -6.24 -11.40
N ILE A 233 -5.79 -6.98 -11.66
CA ILE A 233 -5.37 -8.08 -10.78
C ILE A 233 -4.83 -7.59 -9.44
N LEU A 234 -4.10 -6.47 -9.41
CA LEU A 234 -3.67 -5.86 -8.15
C LEU A 234 -4.86 -5.34 -7.33
N ASN A 235 -5.86 -4.72 -7.97
CA ASN A 235 -7.07 -4.28 -7.30
C ASN A 235 -7.82 -5.44 -6.63
N LEU A 236 -7.98 -6.56 -7.36
CA LEU A 236 -8.60 -7.78 -6.81
C LEU A 236 -7.77 -8.39 -5.68
N ALA A 237 -6.45 -8.42 -5.81
CA ALA A 237 -5.57 -8.94 -4.77
C ALA A 237 -5.59 -8.06 -3.51
N PHE A 238 -5.73 -6.74 -3.66
CA PHE A 238 -5.89 -5.80 -2.56
C PHE A 238 -7.21 -6.05 -1.82
N LEU A 239 -8.32 -6.20 -2.54
CA LEU A 239 -9.63 -6.51 -1.95
C LEU A 239 -9.64 -7.90 -1.27
N ASN A 240 -9.03 -8.91 -1.87
CA ASN A 240 -8.85 -10.23 -1.23
C ASN A 240 -8.04 -10.16 0.07
N SER A 241 -7.04 -9.27 0.09
CA SER A 241 -6.13 -9.11 1.23
C SER A 241 -6.77 -8.40 2.41
N TYR A 242 -7.56 -7.36 2.13
CA TYR A 242 -7.91 -6.36 3.13
C TYR A 242 -9.40 -5.97 3.15
N GLY A 243 -10.15 -6.35 2.13
CA GLY A 243 -11.57 -6.08 2.01
C GLY A 243 -12.42 -7.04 2.83
N TYR A 244 -13.72 -6.73 2.89
CA TYR A 244 -14.73 -7.58 3.49
C TYR A 244 -14.92 -8.86 2.68
N ASP A 245 -15.47 -9.89 3.30
CA ASP A 245 -15.77 -11.19 2.69
C ASP A 245 -16.53 -11.07 1.35
N TYR A 246 -17.53 -10.19 1.28
CA TYR A 246 -18.31 -9.94 0.05
C TYR A 246 -17.53 -9.23 -1.07
N GLN A 247 -16.38 -8.62 -0.76
CA GLN A 247 -15.49 -7.98 -1.75
C GLN A 247 -14.45 -8.98 -2.31
N GLN A 248 -14.30 -10.14 -1.68
CA GLN A 248 -13.30 -11.12 -2.07
C GLN A 248 -13.71 -11.87 -3.33
N THR A 249 -12.70 -12.26 -4.10
CA THR A 249 -12.82 -12.99 -5.37
C THR A 249 -12.15 -14.36 -5.23
N PHE A 250 -12.95 -15.41 -5.41
CA PHE A 250 -12.52 -16.81 -5.39
C PHE A 250 -11.64 -17.17 -6.59
N ASP A 251 -10.90 -18.28 -6.49
CA ASP A 251 -9.88 -18.68 -7.50
C ASP A 251 -10.43 -18.85 -8.90
N GLU A 252 -11.62 -19.43 -9.05
CA GLU A 252 -12.26 -19.61 -10.37
C GLU A 252 -12.49 -18.26 -11.05
N LYS A 253 -13.03 -17.29 -10.29
CA LYS A 253 -13.28 -15.94 -10.78
C LYS A 253 -11.97 -15.17 -11.02
N MET A 254 -10.94 -15.39 -10.21
CA MET A 254 -9.59 -14.86 -10.47
C MET A 254 -8.99 -15.41 -11.77
N LYS A 255 -9.12 -16.72 -12.05
CA LYS A 255 -8.66 -17.32 -13.31
C LYS A 255 -9.37 -16.70 -14.51
N ILE A 256 -10.67 -16.44 -14.41
CA ILE A 256 -11.42 -15.71 -15.43
C ILE A 256 -10.86 -14.29 -15.59
N ALA A 257 -10.65 -13.56 -14.49
CA ALA A 257 -10.10 -12.20 -14.52
C ALA A 257 -8.73 -12.12 -15.22
N ILE A 258 -7.86 -13.09 -14.95
CA ILE A 258 -6.49 -13.19 -15.47
C ILE A 258 -6.47 -13.48 -16.97
N ASN A 259 -7.40 -14.31 -17.45
CA ASN A 259 -7.37 -14.81 -18.83
C ASN A 259 -8.30 -14.04 -19.79
N THR A 260 -9.26 -13.27 -19.29
CA THR A 260 -10.23 -12.53 -20.13
C THR A 260 -9.84 -11.05 -20.25
N PRO A 261 -9.78 -10.50 -21.47
CA PRO A 261 -10.01 -11.12 -22.78
C PRO A 261 -8.76 -11.83 -23.30
N MET A 262 -7.60 -11.53 -22.70
CA MET A 262 -6.34 -12.24 -22.89
C MET A 262 -5.51 -12.15 -21.63
N ARG A 263 -4.61 -13.11 -21.47
CA ARG A 263 -3.57 -13.10 -20.43
C ARG A 263 -2.52 -12.02 -20.71
N SER A 264 -2.18 -11.23 -19.69
CA SER A 264 -1.12 -10.22 -19.83
C SER A 264 0.26 -10.87 -19.98
N LYS A 265 1.00 -10.45 -21.02
CA LYS A 265 2.41 -10.84 -21.19
C LYS A 265 3.34 -10.23 -20.13
N LEU A 266 2.87 -9.24 -19.38
CA LEU A 266 3.63 -8.54 -18.34
C LEU A 266 3.54 -9.22 -16.96
N TYR A 267 2.76 -10.30 -16.80
CA TYR A 267 2.63 -10.97 -15.50
C TYR A 267 3.94 -11.54 -14.96
N GLY A 268 4.88 -11.95 -15.82
CA GLY A 268 6.22 -12.35 -15.36
C GLY A 268 6.96 -11.21 -14.64
N ASN A 269 6.90 -10.00 -15.21
CA ASN A 269 7.48 -8.80 -14.59
C ASN A 269 6.75 -8.42 -13.31
N LEU A 270 5.41 -8.53 -13.27
CA LEU A 270 4.64 -8.33 -12.04
C LEU A 270 5.08 -9.27 -10.91
N ILE A 271 5.23 -10.58 -11.20
CA ILE A 271 5.66 -11.56 -10.19
C ILE A 271 7.07 -11.23 -9.67
N PHE A 272 7.98 -10.85 -10.56
CA PHE A 272 9.33 -10.42 -10.19
C PHE A 272 9.26 -9.21 -9.23
N LEU A 273 8.51 -8.19 -9.59
CA LEU A 273 8.38 -6.96 -8.80
C LEU A 273 7.70 -7.20 -7.44
N LEU A 274 6.66 -8.05 -7.37
CA LEU A 274 6.02 -8.43 -6.11
C LEU A 274 7.03 -9.08 -5.14
N LYS A 275 7.94 -9.92 -5.65
CA LYS A 275 9.02 -10.55 -4.87
C LYS A 275 10.09 -9.55 -4.46
N GLU A 276 10.51 -8.67 -5.37
CA GLU A 276 11.48 -7.60 -5.08
C GLU A 276 11.00 -6.70 -3.93
N HIS A 277 9.71 -6.36 -3.93
CA HIS A 277 9.06 -5.57 -2.88
C HIS A 277 8.72 -6.36 -1.61
N LYS A 278 9.07 -7.66 -1.55
CA LYS A 278 8.83 -8.56 -0.42
C LYS A 278 7.33 -8.68 -0.05
N LEU A 279 6.45 -8.59 -1.04
CA LEU A 279 5.01 -8.80 -0.90
C LEU A 279 4.61 -10.28 -1.01
N ASP A 280 5.48 -11.12 -1.57
CA ASP A 280 5.33 -12.56 -1.74
C ASP A 280 5.18 -13.36 -0.44
N LYS A 281 5.49 -12.74 0.71
CA LYS A 281 5.25 -13.30 2.05
C LYS A 281 3.79 -13.24 2.47
N GLN A 282 3.00 -12.34 1.88
CA GLN A 282 1.60 -12.19 2.22
C GLN A 282 0.78 -13.31 1.56
N LYS A 283 -0.13 -13.93 2.33
CA LYS A 283 -0.95 -15.09 1.89
C LYS A 283 -1.64 -14.86 0.54
N GLU A 284 -2.37 -13.76 0.39
CA GLU A 284 -3.17 -13.51 -0.82
C GLU A 284 -2.30 -13.13 -2.04
N ILE A 285 -1.14 -12.49 -1.83
CA ILE A 285 -0.17 -12.26 -2.90
C ILE A 285 0.49 -13.57 -3.33
N LYS A 286 0.84 -14.44 -2.38
CA LYS A 286 1.38 -15.76 -2.71
C LYS A 286 0.38 -16.59 -3.51
N ARG A 287 -0.89 -16.56 -3.10
CA ARG A 287 -2.01 -17.16 -3.83
C ARG A 287 -2.12 -16.58 -5.25
N LEU A 288 -2.04 -15.25 -5.39
CA LEU A 288 -2.04 -14.60 -6.70
C LEU A 288 -0.87 -15.07 -7.57
N ILE A 289 0.36 -15.06 -7.04
CA ILE A 289 1.57 -15.48 -7.78
C ILE A 289 1.38 -16.90 -8.32
N ASN A 290 0.87 -17.82 -7.51
CA ASN A 290 0.59 -19.19 -7.96
C ASN A 290 -0.40 -19.22 -9.14
N LEU A 291 -1.48 -18.41 -9.10
CA LEU A 291 -2.43 -18.34 -10.21
C LEU A 291 -1.82 -17.72 -11.49
N LEU A 292 -0.85 -16.80 -11.33
CA LEU A 292 -0.13 -16.16 -12.44
C LEU A 292 1.03 -17.00 -12.98
N ASP A 293 1.54 -17.98 -12.23
CA ASP A 293 2.59 -18.90 -12.69
C ASP A 293 2.03 -20.09 -13.48
N VAL A 294 0.74 -20.44 -13.32
CA VAL A 294 0.09 -21.47 -14.14
C VAL A 294 -0.05 -20.97 -15.58
N LYS A 295 0.67 -21.64 -16.49
CA LYS A 295 0.60 -21.43 -17.95
C LYS A 295 -0.58 -22.17 -18.56
#